data_AF-A0A4U2ZCV6-F1
#
_entry.id   AF-A0A4U2ZCV6-F1
#
_cell.length_a   1.000
_cell.length_b   1.000
_cell.length_c   1.000
_cell.angle_alpha   90.00
_cell.angle_beta   90.00
_cell.angle_gamma   90.00
#
_symmetry.space_group_name_H-M   'P 1'
#
loop_
_entity.id
_entity.type
_entity.pdbx_description
1 polymer ?
#
loop_
_entity_poly.entity_id
_entity_poly.type
_entity_poly.pdbx_seq_one_letter_code
_entity_poly.pdbx_strand_id
1 'polypeptide(L)'
;MKLKQLFENVKVFSTGGVSVSEVEKAEKELSVSFPEEYKELLVEYGAVSVGTHEIAALGVEGYLNVVELTKEERVLSPENDLEEYIVIQNIGSEGMLIVLDSEGNVYEYVNGEFKQIYKDFFSYLKMEVCV
;
A
#
# COMPACT_ATOMS: atom_id res chain seq x y z
N MET A 1 11.36 8.25 13.12
CA MET A 1 10.42 7.58 12.21
C MET A 1 10.30 8.43 10.97
N LYS A 2 10.68 7.87 9.83
CA LYS A 2 10.86 8.63 8.57
C LYS A 2 9.52 9.23 8.14
N LEU A 3 8.41 8.51 8.31
CA LEU A 3 7.08 8.96 7.87
C LEU A 3 6.55 10.14 8.70
N LYS A 4 6.88 10.19 9.99
CA LYS A 4 6.48 11.32 10.84
C LYS A 4 6.99 12.66 10.32
N GLN A 5 8.23 12.70 9.83
CA GLN A 5 8.81 13.91 9.23
C GLN A 5 8.14 14.25 7.90
N LEU A 6 7.71 13.22 7.15
CA LEU A 6 7.04 13.41 5.86
C LEU A 6 5.65 14.04 6.03
N PHE A 7 4.89 13.62 7.04
CA PHE A 7 3.52 14.08 7.26
C PHE A 7 3.40 15.36 8.12
N GLU A 8 4.50 15.86 8.70
CA GLU A 8 4.48 16.97 9.67
C GLU A 8 3.85 18.27 9.12
N ASN A 9 4.02 18.55 7.83
CA ASN A 9 3.53 19.78 7.18
C ASN A 9 2.48 19.50 6.09
N VAL A 10 1.93 18.29 6.08
CA VAL A 10 0.98 17.84 5.07
C VAL A 10 -0.34 17.54 5.77
N LYS A 11 -1.46 17.96 5.16
CA LYS A 11 -2.78 17.63 5.69
C LYS A 11 -3.10 16.17 5.37
N VAL A 12 -2.85 15.30 6.35
CA VAL A 12 -3.13 13.86 6.27
C VAL A 12 -4.41 13.54 7.04
N PHE A 13 -5.34 12.87 6.38
CA PHE A 13 -6.44 12.18 7.06
C PHE A 13 -6.01 10.74 7.29
N SER A 14 -6.20 10.24 8.51
CA SER A 14 -5.74 8.92 8.92
C SER A 14 -6.84 8.23 9.72
N THR A 15 -6.93 6.91 9.61
CA THR A 15 -7.89 6.11 10.39
C THR A 15 -7.36 5.71 11.77
N GLY A 16 -6.13 6.10 12.09
CA GLY A 16 -5.40 5.63 13.26
C GLY A 16 -4.71 4.29 12.97
N GLY A 17 -3.53 4.12 13.53
CA GLY A 17 -2.73 2.91 13.35
C GLY A 17 -3.32 1.65 13.98
N VAL A 18 -2.85 0.50 13.51
CA VAL A 18 -3.22 -0.83 14.02
C VAL A 18 -2.12 -1.45 14.86
N SER A 19 -2.44 -2.52 15.60
CA SER A 19 -1.42 -3.24 16.36
C SER A 19 -0.45 -4.02 15.47
N VAL A 20 0.78 -4.23 15.92
CA VAL A 20 1.76 -5.11 15.25
C VAL A 20 1.17 -6.52 15.01
N SER A 21 0.35 -7.02 15.94
CA SER A 21 -0.30 -8.33 15.79
C SER A 21 -1.32 -8.39 14.65
N GLU A 22 -1.93 -7.26 14.28
CA GLU A 22 -2.82 -7.18 13.12
C GLU A 22 -2.01 -7.15 11.82
N VAL A 23 -0.85 -6.48 11.83
CA VAL A 23 0.10 -6.51 10.70
C VAL A 23 0.58 -7.93 10.44
N GLU A 24 1.02 -8.66 11.47
CA GLU A 24 1.49 -10.05 11.33
C GLU A 24 0.38 -10.99 10.82
N LYS A 25 -0.87 -10.77 11.24
CA LYS A 25 -2.02 -11.52 10.73
C LYS A 25 -2.25 -11.24 9.24
N ALA A 26 -2.17 -9.97 8.82
CA ALA A 26 -2.32 -9.58 7.42
C ALA A 26 -1.21 -10.15 6.54
N GLU A 27 0.06 -10.08 6.97
CA GLU A 27 1.20 -10.70 6.28
C GLU A 27 0.97 -12.21 6.09
N LYS A 28 0.53 -12.90 7.14
CA LYS A 28 0.21 -14.34 7.08
C LYS A 28 -0.96 -14.63 6.16
N GLU A 29 -1.99 -13.80 6.18
CA GLU A 29 -3.21 -13.97 5.38
C GLU A 29 -2.96 -13.78 3.89
N LEU A 30 -2.08 -12.84 3.53
CA LEU A 30 -1.66 -12.61 2.14
C LEU A 30 -0.47 -13.47 1.72
N SER A 31 0.17 -14.18 2.64
CA SER A 31 1.42 -14.93 2.42
C SER A 31 2.55 -14.05 1.85
N VAL A 32 2.58 -12.77 2.22
CA VAL A 32 3.58 -11.77 1.77
C VAL A 32 4.07 -10.98 2.98
N SER A 33 5.39 -10.81 3.08
CA SER A 33 5.98 -9.92 4.07
C SER A 33 5.83 -8.46 3.64
N PHE A 34 5.47 -7.59 4.58
CA PHE A 34 5.31 -6.17 4.33
C PHE A 34 6.64 -5.45 4.58
N PRO A 35 6.99 -4.48 3.71
CA PRO A 35 8.23 -3.73 3.85
C PRO A 35 8.17 -2.83 5.10
N GLU A 36 9.34 -2.56 5.69
CA GLU A 36 9.46 -1.87 6.97
C GLU A 36 8.76 -0.51 6.99
N GLU A 37 8.91 0.27 5.92
CA GLU A 37 8.29 1.61 5.81
C GLU A 37 6.77 1.53 5.70
N TYR A 38 6.22 0.49 5.04
CA TYR A 38 4.77 0.27 5.01
C TYR A 38 4.25 -0.18 6.37
N LYS A 39 4.99 -1.02 7.11
CA LYS A 39 4.62 -1.38 8.48
C LYS A 39 4.61 -0.18 9.43
N GLU A 40 5.55 0.76 9.28
CA GLU A 40 5.52 2.05 10.00
C GLU A 40 4.22 2.81 9.69
N LEU A 41 3.79 2.85 8.43
CA LEU A 41 2.51 3.47 8.05
C LEU A 41 1.31 2.77 8.72
N LEU A 42 1.25 1.45 8.67
CA LEU A 42 0.16 0.66 9.25
C LEU A 42 0.04 0.88 10.76
N VAL A 43 1.15 0.86 11.50
CA VAL A 43 1.15 0.93 12.96
C VAL A 43 0.92 2.34 13.49
N GLU A 44 1.37 3.37 12.78
CA GLU A 44 1.26 4.75 13.25
C GLU A 44 0.02 5.46 12.68
N TYR A 45 -0.38 5.14 11.45
CA TYR A 45 -1.37 5.90 10.71
C TYR A 45 -2.54 5.07 10.16
N GLY A 46 -2.38 3.76 9.96
CA GLY A 46 -3.40 2.97 9.28
C GLY A 46 -3.61 3.46 7.84
N ALA A 47 -4.86 3.50 7.37
CA ALA A 47 -5.16 4.06 6.05
C ALA A 47 -4.99 5.58 6.08
N VAL A 48 -4.38 6.12 5.02
CA VAL A 48 -4.16 7.56 4.89
C VAL A 48 -4.75 8.10 3.60
N SER A 49 -5.26 9.33 3.68
CA SER A 49 -5.65 10.13 2.54
C SER A 49 -4.92 11.47 2.58
N VAL A 50 -4.28 11.81 1.47
CA VAL A 50 -3.54 13.06 1.27
C VAL A 50 -3.95 13.66 -0.07
N GLY A 51 -4.68 14.77 -0.02
CA GLY A 51 -5.25 15.37 -1.23
C GLY A 51 -6.23 14.42 -1.92
N THR A 52 -5.88 13.96 -3.11
CA THR A 52 -6.65 12.99 -3.91
C THR A 52 -6.09 11.57 -3.84
N HIS A 53 -4.99 11.35 -3.13
CA HIS A 53 -4.37 10.04 -2.99
C HIS A 53 -4.89 9.37 -1.73
N GLU A 54 -5.26 8.10 -1.87
CA GLU A 54 -5.65 7.24 -0.75
C GLU A 54 -4.75 6.02 -0.77
N ILE A 55 -4.11 5.71 0.35
CA ILE A 55 -3.26 4.54 0.50
C ILE A 55 -4.06 3.49 1.27
N ALA A 56 -4.37 2.38 0.59
CA ALA A 56 -4.98 1.22 1.21
C ALA A 56 -4.05 0.68 2.32
N ALA A 57 -4.64 0.24 3.43
CA ALA A 57 -3.95 -0.12 4.66
C ALA A 57 -4.82 -1.02 5.55
N LEU A 58 -4.48 -1.15 6.83
CA LEU A 58 -5.28 -1.86 7.83
C LEU A 58 -6.09 -0.87 8.69
N GLY A 59 -7.04 -1.40 9.46
CA GLY A 59 -7.89 -0.61 10.36
C GLY A 59 -9.13 -0.01 9.69
N VAL A 60 -9.40 -0.43 8.46
CA VAL A 60 -10.56 -0.04 7.64
C VAL A 60 -11.16 -1.27 6.97
N GLU A 61 -12.36 -1.17 6.43
CA GLU A 61 -13.03 -2.21 5.65
C GLU A 61 -13.21 -1.75 4.19
N GLY A 62 -13.43 -2.68 3.26
CA GLY A 62 -13.70 -2.38 1.85
C GLY A 62 -12.45 -2.03 1.04
N TYR A 63 -12.61 -1.18 0.02
CA TYR A 63 -11.56 -0.93 -0.99
C TYR A 63 -10.27 -0.30 -0.45
N LEU A 64 -10.29 0.32 0.74
CA LEU A 64 -9.09 0.84 1.42
C LEU A 64 -8.44 -0.18 2.36
N ASN A 65 -9.04 -1.36 2.56
CA ASN A 65 -8.40 -2.43 3.29
C ASN A 65 -7.40 -3.14 2.37
N VAL A 66 -6.10 -3.08 2.69
CA VAL A 66 -5.04 -3.68 1.88
C VAL A 66 -5.22 -5.18 1.67
N VAL A 67 -5.76 -5.91 2.65
CA VAL A 67 -5.98 -7.35 2.55
C VAL A 67 -7.14 -7.64 1.60
N GLU A 68 -8.26 -6.94 1.77
CA GLU A 68 -9.42 -7.09 0.88
C GLU A 68 -9.07 -6.69 -0.54
N LEU A 69 -8.48 -5.51 -0.73
CA LEU A 69 -8.06 -5.00 -2.04
C LEU A 69 -7.06 -5.94 -2.72
N THR A 70 -6.02 -6.38 -2.01
CA THR A 70 -5.01 -7.29 -2.61
C THR A 70 -5.65 -8.61 -3.03
N LYS A 71 -6.56 -9.16 -2.22
CA LYS A 71 -7.26 -10.40 -2.58
C LYS A 71 -8.18 -10.23 -3.77
N GLU A 72 -8.92 -9.12 -3.83
CA GLU A 72 -9.79 -8.81 -4.96
C GLU A 72 -8.97 -8.73 -6.25
N GLU A 73 -7.89 -7.96 -6.25
CA GLU A 73 -7.05 -7.80 -7.44
C GLU A 73 -6.28 -9.06 -7.84
N ARG A 74 -5.87 -9.91 -6.88
CA ARG A 74 -5.28 -11.23 -7.19
C ARG A 74 -6.24 -12.15 -7.94
N VAL A 75 -7.55 -12.04 -7.70
CA VAL A 75 -8.55 -12.83 -8.43
C VAL A 75 -8.73 -12.29 -9.86
N LEU A 76 -8.52 -10.99 -10.06
CA LEU A 76 -8.69 -10.32 -11.35
C LEU A 76 -7.42 -10.36 -12.21
N SER A 77 -6.25 -10.55 -11.59
CA SER A 77 -4.98 -10.54 -12.31
C SER A 77 -4.72 -11.83 -13.10
N PRO A 78 -4.13 -11.74 -14.30
CA PRO A 78 -3.64 -12.90 -15.03
C PRO A 78 -2.58 -13.68 -14.24
N GLU A 79 -2.56 -14.99 -14.46
CA GLU A 79 -1.46 -15.92 -14.13
C GLU A 79 -0.95 -15.90 -12.67
N ASN A 80 -1.72 -15.33 -11.73
CA ASN A 80 -1.34 -15.13 -10.33
C ASN A 80 -0.12 -14.19 -10.16
N ASP A 81 0.06 -13.22 -11.07
CA ASP A 81 1.22 -12.31 -11.09
C ASP A 81 1.39 -11.48 -9.80
N LEU A 82 0.31 -11.30 -9.03
CA LEU A 82 0.27 -10.46 -7.83
C LEU A 82 0.53 -11.23 -6.52
N GLU A 83 0.88 -12.52 -6.55
CA GLU A 83 1.05 -13.32 -5.33
C GLU A 83 2.17 -12.84 -4.40
N GLU A 84 3.23 -12.26 -4.95
CA GLU A 84 4.36 -11.74 -4.18
C GLU A 84 4.22 -10.25 -3.81
N TYR A 85 3.09 -9.63 -4.16
CA TYR A 85 2.85 -8.21 -4.01
C TYR A 85 1.64 -7.93 -3.12
N ILE A 86 1.61 -6.71 -2.57
CA ILE A 86 0.41 -6.10 -2.00
C ILE A 86 -0.04 -4.93 -2.86
N VAL A 87 -1.35 -4.75 -2.98
CA VAL A 87 -1.95 -3.63 -3.71
C VAL A 87 -2.23 -2.50 -2.73
N ILE A 88 -1.59 -1.36 -2.92
CA ILE A 88 -1.75 -0.19 -2.04
C ILE A 88 -2.67 0.87 -2.65
N GLN A 89 -2.90 0.84 -3.95
CA GLN A 89 -3.88 1.68 -4.66
C GLN A 89 -4.42 0.95 -5.88
N ASN A 90 -5.73 1.11 -6.11
CA ASN A 90 -6.36 0.88 -7.41
C ASN A 90 -6.76 2.25 -7.98
N ILE A 91 -6.12 2.66 -9.08
CA ILE A 91 -6.30 3.99 -9.68
C ILE A 91 -7.54 4.02 -10.63
N GLY A 92 -8.21 2.88 -10.84
CA GLY A 92 -9.49 2.76 -11.54
C GLY A 92 -9.44 2.96 -13.06
N SER A 93 -8.39 3.59 -13.59
CA SER A 93 -8.15 3.73 -15.02
C SER A 93 -7.48 2.46 -15.56
N GLU A 94 -8.19 1.71 -16.42
CA GLU A 94 -7.65 0.56 -17.16
C GLU A 94 -7.02 -0.55 -16.30
N GLY A 95 -7.48 -0.71 -15.05
CA GLY A 95 -6.94 -1.71 -14.12
C GLY A 95 -5.52 -1.38 -13.62
N MET A 96 -5.12 -0.11 -13.66
CA MET A 96 -3.84 0.34 -13.12
C MET A 96 -3.81 0.24 -11.60
N LEU A 97 -2.85 -0.52 -11.10
CA LEU A 97 -2.58 -0.71 -9.67
C LEU A 97 -1.22 -0.12 -9.31
N ILE A 98 -1.10 0.37 -8.07
CA ILE A 98 0.21 0.59 -7.44
C ILE A 98 0.42 -0.51 -6.42
N VAL A 99 1.53 -1.22 -6.56
CA VAL A 99 1.84 -2.41 -5.75
C VAL A 99 3.21 -2.31 -5.11
N LEU A 100 3.36 -2.95 -3.95
CA LEU A 100 4.62 -3.08 -3.23
C LEU A 100 5.07 -4.52 -3.21
N ASP A 101 6.37 -4.76 -3.40
CA ASP A 101 7.00 -6.02 -3.04
C ASP A 101 7.46 -6.03 -1.57
N SER A 102 7.97 -7.17 -1.12
CA SER A 102 8.46 -7.34 0.26
C SER A 102 9.70 -6.53 0.62
N GLU A 103 10.44 -6.02 -0.37
CA GLU A 103 11.60 -5.14 -0.17
C GLU A 103 11.19 -3.66 -0.11
N GLY A 104 9.97 -3.34 -0.54
CA GLY A 104 9.41 -1.99 -0.55
C GLY A 104 9.60 -1.26 -1.87
N ASN A 105 10.03 -1.95 -2.93
CA ASN A 105 9.99 -1.37 -4.27
C ASN A 105 8.54 -1.14 -4.68
N VAL A 106 8.31 -0.06 -5.41
CA VAL A 106 6.98 0.35 -5.85
C VAL A 106 6.85 0.19 -7.34
N TYR A 107 5.80 -0.50 -7.76
CA TYR A 107 5.52 -0.78 -9.17
C TYR A 107 4.16 -0.23 -9.56
N GLU A 108 4.10 0.28 -10.78
CA GLU A 108 2.85 0.38 -11.52
C GLU A 108 2.61 -0.98 -12.18
N TYR A 109 1.43 -1.53 -11.97
CA TYR A 109 0.98 -2.79 -12.57
C TYR A 109 -0.20 -2.51 -13.50
N VAL A 110 -0.08 -2.94 -14.76
CA VAL A 110 -1.14 -2.81 -15.77
C VAL A 110 -1.18 -4.08 -16.61
N ASN A 111 -2.29 -4.82 -16.53
CA ASN A 111 -2.57 -6.00 -17.38
C ASN A 111 -1.43 -7.04 -17.44
N GLY A 112 -0.80 -7.37 -16.31
CA GLY A 112 0.30 -8.34 -16.23
C GLY A 112 1.70 -7.74 -16.37
N GLU A 113 1.81 -6.46 -16.74
CA GLU A 113 3.10 -5.79 -16.87
C GLU A 113 3.42 -4.99 -15.61
N PHE A 114 4.65 -5.15 -15.11
CA PHE A 114 5.19 -4.39 -13.98
C PHE A 114 6.22 -3.39 -14.45
N LYS A 115 6.06 -2.15 -14.01
CA LYS A 115 7.05 -1.10 -14.17
C LYS A 115 7.44 -0.55 -12.81
N GLN A 116 8.68 -0.79 -12.41
CA GLN A 116 9.20 -0.19 -11.19
C GLN A 116 9.24 1.33 -11.34
N ILE A 117 8.57 2.05 -10.44
CA ILE A 117 8.52 3.51 -10.42
C ILE A 117 9.36 4.11 -9.28
N TYR A 118 9.48 3.40 -8.16
CA TYR A 118 10.33 3.79 -7.04
C TYR A 118 11.04 2.59 -6.41
N LYS A 119 12.18 2.84 -5.75
CA LYS A 119 12.98 1.82 -5.06
C LYS A 119 12.56 1.62 -3.61
N ASP A 120 11.73 2.50 -3.08
CA ASP A 120 11.27 2.48 -1.71
C ASP A 120 9.93 3.21 -1.58
N PHE A 121 9.10 2.75 -0.65
CA PHE A 121 7.78 3.28 -0.39
C PHE A 121 7.84 4.72 0.16
N PHE A 122 8.85 5.05 0.95
CA PHE A 122 9.06 6.41 1.44
C PHE A 122 9.21 7.42 0.29
N SER A 123 10.03 7.11 -0.72
CA SER A 123 10.23 7.96 -1.89
C SER A 123 8.94 8.13 -2.69
N TYR A 124 8.15 7.06 -2.84
CA TYR A 124 6.84 7.14 -3.48
C TYR A 124 5.90 8.10 -2.73
N LEU A 125 5.73 7.92 -1.41
CA LEU A 125 4.90 8.82 -0.61
C LEU A 125 5.37 10.28 -0.72
N LYS A 126 6.68 10.50 -0.66
CA LYS A 126 7.25 11.84 -0.73
C LYS A 126 7.04 12.54 -2.06
N MET A 127 7.21 11.80 -3.16
CA MET A 127 7.26 12.38 -4.50
C MET A 127 5.89 12.43 -5.20
N GLU A 128 4.95 11.57 -4.79
CA GLU A 128 3.62 11.47 -5.44
C GLU A 128 2.47 11.86 -4.50
N VAL A 129 2.54 11.43 -3.23
CA VAL A 129 1.39 11.54 -2.30
C VAL A 129 1.42 12.85 -1.51
N CYS A 130 2.59 13.28 -1.05
CA CYS A 130 2.79 14.41 -0.15
C CYS A 130 3.26 15.70 -0.83
N VAL A 131 2.90 15.89 -2.10
CA VAL A 131 3.30 17.04 -2.92
C VAL A 131 2.50 18.32 -2.66
#